data_AF-A0A846DP04-F1
#
_entry.id   AF-A0A846DP04-F1
#
_cell.length_a   1.000
_cell.length_b   1.000
_cell.length_c   1.000
_cell.angle_alpha   90.00
_cell.angle_beta   90.00
_cell.angle_gamma   90.00
#
_symmetry.space_group_name_H-M   'P 1'
#
loop_
_entity.id
_entity.type
_entity.pdbx_description
1 polymer ?
#
loop_
_entity_poly.entity_id
_entity_poly.type
_entity_poly.pdbx_seq_one_letter_code
_entity_poly.pdbx_strand_id
1 'polypeptide(L)'
;MTEKEKEKLLLVDDEPGVRESVQAYLEDNEEFQVQVASNANEAWDLLQKETPDLVISDIMMPQVDGYQFLKKLREDPRFKALPVVFLTARGMTSDRIQGYQAGCDAYLSKPFDPEELEAIVKNLLERRSVTFQENSSNTQLEKMAQEIKEIRTILGQQYSLVQTPSPIKIELTPREQSVLDLVAEGLMNKEIARRLETSVRNVEKYVSRLL
;
A
#
# COMPACT_ATOMS: atom_id res chain seq x y z
N MET A 1 -25.51 3.63 -13.23
CA MET A 1 -24.37 4.55 -13.31
C MET A 1 -24.07 4.95 -11.88
N THR A 2 -22.94 4.51 -11.33
CA THR A 2 -22.44 5.08 -10.07
C THR A 2 -21.98 6.50 -10.41
N GLU A 3 -22.68 7.51 -9.92
CA GLU A 3 -22.19 8.89 -9.95
C GLU A 3 -20.84 8.91 -9.22
N LYS A 4 -19.79 9.27 -9.95
CA LYS A 4 -18.46 9.49 -9.36
C LYS A 4 -18.59 10.76 -8.52
N GLU A 5 -18.24 10.69 -7.23
CA GLU A 5 -18.22 11.90 -6.40
C GLU A 5 -17.24 12.91 -7.00
N LYS A 6 -17.63 14.19 -6.98
CA LYS A 6 -16.79 15.29 -7.49
C LYS A 6 -15.56 15.44 -6.62
N GLU A 7 -14.43 15.72 -7.26
CA GLU A 7 -13.17 16.05 -6.60
C GLU A 7 -13.29 17.44 -5.98
N LYS A 8 -13.02 17.54 -4.68
CA LYS A 8 -13.23 18.77 -3.91
C LYS A 8 -11.95 19.60 -3.90
N LEU A 9 -12.02 20.80 -4.44
CA LEU A 9 -10.91 21.74 -4.49
C LEU A 9 -11.15 22.87 -3.49
N LEU A 10 -10.09 23.32 -2.81
CA LEU A 10 -10.12 24.54 -2.01
C LEU A 10 -9.22 25.59 -2.67
N LEU A 11 -9.82 26.67 -3.16
CA LEU A 11 -9.13 27.81 -3.74
C LEU A 11 -8.99 28.93 -2.72
N VAL A 12 -7.76 29.35 -2.43
CA VAL A 12 -7.43 30.39 -1.45
C VAL A 12 -6.66 31.51 -2.13
N ASP A 13 -7.27 32.69 -2.20
CA ASP A 13 -6.67 33.87 -2.82
C ASP A 13 -7.36 35.10 -2.21
N ASP A 14 -6.69 36.22 -1.95
CA ASP A 14 -7.34 37.42 -1.42
C ASP A 14 -7.99 38.29 -2.50
N GLU A 15 -7.61 38.11 -3.77
CA GLU A 15 -8.16 38.82 -4.91
C GLU A 15 -9.50 38.21 -5.38
N PRO A 16 -10.65 38.90 -5.23
CA PRO A 16 -11.96 38.33 -5.57
C PRO A 16 -12.10 37.99 -7.06
N GLY A 17 -11.54 38.83 -7.96
CA GLY A 17 -11.62 38.58 -9.39
C GLY A 17 -10.86 37.32 -9.84
N VAL A 18 -9.73 37.01 -9.18
CA VAL A 18 -8.99 35.76 -9.43
C VAL A 18 -9.79 34.57 -8.93
N ARG A 19 -10.34 34.66 -7.70
CA ARG A 19 -11.20 33.60 -7.14
C ARG A 19 -12.39 33.28 -8.05
N GLU A 20 -13.14 34.30 -8.45
CA GLU A 20 -14.32 34.14 -9.30
C GLU A 20 -13.96 33.52 -10.66
N SER A 21 -12.89 34.00 -11.30
CA SER A 21 -12.48 33.51 -12.62
C SER A 21 -11.99 32.06 -12.57
N VAL A 22 -11.17 31.72 -11.58
CA VAL A 22 -10.63 30.36 -11.42
C VAL A 22 -11.72 29.38 -11.00
N GLN A 23 -12.59 29.79 -10.06
CA GLN A 23 -13.74 28.99 -9.65
C GLN A 23 -14.64 28.70 -10.85
N ALA A 24 -15.05 29.73 -11.59
CA ALA A 24 -15.95 29.55 -12.73
C ALA A 24 -15.36 28.64 -13.80
N TYR A 25 -14.06 28.76 -14.08
CA TYR A 25 -13.38 27.90 -15.06
C TYR A 25 -13.31 26.45 -14.59
N LEU A 26 -12.88 26.20 -13.35
CA LEU A 26 -12.75 24.83 -12.82
C LEU A 26 -14.12 24.16 -12.62
N GLU A 27 -15.16 24.89 -12.23
CA GLU A 27 -16.51 24.35 -12.05
C GLU A 27 -17.28 24.15 -13.37
N ASP A 28 -16.79 24.67 -14.50
CA ASP A 28 -17.32 24.32 -15.83
C ASP A 28 -17.09 22.82 -16.15
N ASN A 29 -16.07 22.23 -15.51
CA ASN A 29 -15.86 20.79 -15.52
C ASN A 29 -16.71 20.10 -14.44
N GLU A 30 -17.61 19.20 -14.86
CA GLU A 30 -18.52 18.47 -13.97
C GLU A 30 -17.81 17.62 -12.90
N GLU A 31 -16.52 17.31 -13.08
CA GLU A 31 -15.71 16.52 -12.14
C GLU A 31 -15.28 17.30 -10.89
N PHE A 32 -15.30 18.64 -10.91
CA PHE A 32 -14.81 19.46 -9.81
C PHE A 32 -15.93 20.12 -9.01
N GLN A 33 -15.68 20.28 -7.72
CA GLN A 33 -16.43 21.16 -6.82
C GLN A 33 -15.43 22.10 -6.13
N VAL A 34 -15.59 23.41 -6.29
CA VAL A 34 -14.60 24.37 -5.80
C VAL A 34 -15.18 25.17 -4.63
N GLN A 35 -14.61 24.97 -3.45
CA GLN A 35 -14.80 25.87 -2.32
C GLN A 35 -13.77 26.99 -2.38
N VAL A 36 -14.19 28.21 -2.04
CA VAL A 36 -13.32 29.40 -2.08
C VAL A 36 -13.11 29.97 -0.68
N ALA A 37 -11.92 30.49 -0.43
CA ALA A 37 -11.57 31.25 0.77
C ALA A 37 -10.80 32.51 0.38
N SER A 38 -11.11 33.62 1.06
CA SER A 38 -10.49 34.93 0.83
C SER A 38 -9.16 35.11 1.56
N ASN A 39 -8.80 34.20 2.46
CA ASN A 39 -7.57 34.25 3.24
C ASN A 39 -7.31 32.88 3.91
N ALA A 40 -6.10 32.72 4.45
CA ALA A 40 -5.68 31.46 5.09
C ALA A 40 -6.49 31.08 6.35
N ASN A 41 -7.07 32.04 7.08
CA ASN A 41 -7.88 31.74 8.27
C ASN A 41 -9.22 31.13 7.86
N GLU A 42 -9.90 31.73 6.88
CA GLU A 42 -11.12 31.18 6.30
C GLU A 42 -10.88 29.81 5.68
N ALA A 43 -9.77 29.65 4.95
CA ALA A 43 -9.38 28.36 4.39
C ALA A 43 -9.18 27.30 5.48
N TRP A 44 -8.57 27.68 6.61
CA TRP A 44 -8.38 26.79 7.75
C TRP A 44 -9.72 26.37 8.38
N ASP A 45 -10.68 27.30 8.51
CA ASP A 45 -12.01 27.00 9.05
C ASP A 45 -12.80 26.07 8.12
N LEU A 46 -12.66 26.20 6.80
CA LEU A 46 -13.24 25.27 5.83
C LEU A 46 -12.61 23.88 5.94
N LEU A 47 -11.28 23.80 6.03
CA LEU A 47 -10.54 22.55 6.22
C LEU A 47 -10.94 21.77 7.47
N GLN A 48 -11.37 22.46 8.55
CA GLN A 48 -11.87 21.80 9.75
C GLN A 48 -13.25 21.15 9.57
N LYS A 49 -14.05 21.64 8.61
CA LYS A 49 -15.39 21.11 8.34
C LYS A 49 -15.33 19.95 7.36
N GLU A 50 -14.53 20.10 6.31
CA GLU A 50 -14.43 19.15 5.22
C GLU A 50 -13.01 19.18 4.65
N THR A 51 -12.41 18.00 4.44
CA THR A 51 -11.07 17.90 3.86
C THR A 51 -11.19 17.87 2.33
N PRO A 52 -10.59 18.82 1.60
CA PRO A 52 -10.57 18.80 0.14
C PRO A 52 -9.58 17.75 -0.37
N ASP A 53 -9.66 17.46 -1.66
CA ASP A 53 -8.75 16.57 -2.38
C ASP A 53 -7.49 17.30 -2.83
N LEU A 54 -7.56 18.62 -3.02
CA LEU A 54 -6.43 19.48 -3.37
C LEU A 54 -6.67 20.93 -2.93
N VAL A 55 -5.60 21.65 -2.60
CA VAL A 55 -5.61 23.08 -2.29
C VAL A 55 -4.87 23.87 -3.36
N ILE A 56 -5.48 24.93 -3.87
CA ILE A 56 -4.84 25.95 -4.70
C ILE A 56 -4.73 27.20 -3.82
N SER A 57 -3.52 27.73 -3.60
CA SER A 57 -3.30 28.86 -2.71
C SER A 57 -2.45 29.93 -3.37
N ASP A 58 -2.82 31.19 -3.23
CA ASP A 58 -1.87 32.28 -3.42
C ASP A 58 -0.85 32.31 -2.28
N ILE A 59 0.31 32.92 -2.55
CA ILE A 59 1.34 33.17 -1.56
C ILE A 59 1.15 34.55 -0.92
N MET A 60 0.76 35.56 -1.70
CA MET A 60 0.78 36.95 -1.28
C MET A 60 -0.52 37.40 -0.62
N MET A 61 -0.93 36.68 0.42
CA MET A 61 -2.13 37.00 1.19
C MET A 61 -1.81 37.86 2.43
N PRO A 62 -2.75 38.72 2.88
CA PRO A 62 -2.59 39.50 4.10
C PRO A 62 -2.67 38.63 5.37
N GLN A 63 -2.01 39.09 6.43
CA GLN A 63 -1.96 38.46 7.77
C GLN A 63 -1.19 37.14 7.83
N VAL A 64 -1.57 36.16 7.00
CA VAL A 64 -0.97 34.84 6.91
C VAL A 64 -0.70 34.55 5.44
N ASP A 65 0.58 34.47 5.09
CA ASP A 65 1.00 34.18 3.72
C ASP A 65 0.84 32.69 3.37
N GLY A 66 0.92 32.36 2.08
CA GLY A 66 0.75 30.98 1.61
C GLY A 66 1.83 30.01 2.13
N TYR A 67 3.04 30.49 2.45
CA TYR A 67 4.08 29.64 3.02
C TYR A 67 3.76 29.26 4.47
N GLN A 68 3.28 30.22 5.27
CA GLN A 68 2.82 29.99 6.63
C GLN A 68 1.61 29.06 6.65
N PHE A 69 0.66 29.27 5.72
CA PHE A 69 -0.49 28.38 5.57
C PHE A 69 -0.06 26.95 5.22
N LEU A 70 0.81 26.78 4.22
CA LEU A 70 1.37 25.48 3.85
C LEU A 70 2.07 24.81 5.03
N LYS A 71 2.90 25.55 5.78
CA LYS A 71 3.57 25.04 6.97
C LYS A 71 2.56 24.50 7.99
N LYS A 72 1.48 25.24 8.25
CA LYS A 72 0.41 24.81 9.16
C LYS A 72 -0.29 23.54 8.68
N LEU A 73 -0.49 23.37 7.37
CA LEU A 73 -1.02 22.13 6.78
C LEU A 73 -0.08 20.94 7.00
N ARG A 74 1.24 21.15 6.87
CA ARG A 74 2.24 20.08 7.05
C ARG A 74 2.45 19.68 8.51
N GLU A 75 2.18 20.58 9.45
CA GLU A 75 2.20 20.32 10.90
C GLU A 75 1.00 19.50 11.37
N ASP A 76 -0.15 19.58 10.68
CA ASP A 76 -1.34 18.77 11.00
C ASP A 76 -1.27 17.40 10.29
N PRO A 77 -1.26 16.27 11.03
CA PRO A 77 -1.22 14.93 10.43
C PRO A 77 -2.34 14.66 9.43
N ARG A 78 -3.50 15.33 9.57
CA ARG A 78 -4.66 15.16 8.67
C ARG A 78 -4.39 15.72 7.27
N PHE A 79 -3.61 16.80 7.17
CA PHE A 79 -3.38 17.52 5.91
C PHE A 79 -1.95 17.37 5.39
N LYS A 80 -1.12 16.59 6.09
CA LYS A 80 0.30 16.39 5.73
C LYS A 80 0.49 15.91 4.29
N ALA A 81 -0.41 15.05 3.79
CA ALA A 81 -0.38 14.51 2.42
C ALA A 81 -1.34 15.24 1.45
N LEU A 82 -1.98 16.32 1.88
CA LEU A 82 -2.89 17.10 1.04
C LEU A 82 -2.09 17.82 -0.05
N PRO A 83 -2.35 17.59 -1.34
CA PRO A 83 -1.66 18.29 -2.41
C PRO A 83 -1.93 19.80 -2.37
N VAL A 84 -0.87 20.59 -2.50
CA VAL A 84 -0.94 22.06 -2.52
C VAL A 84 -0.28 22.60 -3.79
N VAL A 85 -1.05 23.38 -4.54
CA VAL A 85 -0.59 24.13 -5.71
C VAL A 85 -0.49 25.60 -5.33
N PHE A 86 0.69 26.20 -5.50
CA PHE A 86 0.79 27.65 -5.40
C PHE A 86 0.41 28.31 -6.72
N LEU A 87 -0.48 29.31 -6.65
CA LEU A 87 -0.93 30.13 -7.76
C LEU A 87 -0.68 31.60 -7.43
N THR A 88 0.44 32.17 -7.88
CA THR A 88 0.90 33.46 -7.32
C THR A 88 1.61 34.36 -8.32
N ALA A 89 1.60 35.69 -8.11
CA ALA A 89 2.37 36.60 -8.97
C ALA A 89 3.89 36.58 -8.73
N ARG A 90 4.37 35.83 -7.73
CA ARG A 90 5.81 35.57 -7.54
C ARG A 90 6.32 34.59 -8.60
N GLY A 91 6.91 35.11 -9.67
CA GLY A 91 7.33 34.30 -10.82
C GLY A 91 8.83 33.99 -10.93
N MET A 92 9.67 34.46 -10.00
CA MET A 92 11.12 34.26 -10.14
C MET A 92 11.50 32.81 -9.87
N THR A 93 12.56 32.32 -10.51
CA THR A 93 13.09 30.96 -10.28
C THR A 93 13.37 30.69 -8.80
N SER A 94 13.87 31.70 -8.07
CA SER A 94 14.09 31.61 -6.62
C SER A 94 12.81 31.37 -5.83
N ASP A 95 11.71 32.02 -6.19
CA ASP A 95 10.41 31.86 -5.52
C ASP A 95 9.86 30.45 -5.73
N ARG A 96 10.00 29.93 -6.96
CA ARG A 96 9.61 28.56 -7.31
C ARG A 96 10.41 27.54 -6.51
N ILE A 97 11.73 27.70 -6.44
CA ILE A 97 12.61 26.83 -5.65
C ILE A 97 12.19 26.85 -4.18
N GLN A 98 11.95 28.03 -3.62
CA GLN A 98 11.47 28.17 -2.24
C GLN A 98 10.11 27.48 -2.04
N GLY A 99 9.19 27.60 -3.00
CA GLY A 99 7.91 26.89 -3.02
C GLY A 99 8.08 25.38 -2.85
N TYR A 100 8.87 24.76 -3.73
CA TYR A 100 9.10 23.32 -3.68
C TYR A 100 9.84 22.89 -2.41
N GLN A 101 10.80 23.68 -1.93
CA GLN A 101 11.49 23.39 -0.66
C GLN A 101 10.56 23.48 0.56
N ALA A 102 9.54 24.34 0.52
CA ALA A 102 8.52 24.42 1.55
C ALA A 102 7.53 23.23 1.50
N GLY A 103 7.52 22.46 0.41
CA GLY A 103 6.72 21.25 0.26
C GLY A 103 5.38 21.46 -0.47
N CYS A 104 5.29 22.43 -1.38
CA CYS A 104 4.20 22.47 -2.36
C CYS A 104 4.43 21.42 -3.45
N ASP A 105 3.35 20.93 -4.04
CA ASP A 105 3.35 19.88 -5.05
C ASP A 105 3.47 20.47 -6.47
N ALA A 106 2.95 21.67 -6.68
CA ALA A 106 3.12 22.43 -7.89
C ALA A 106 3.16 23.94 -7.63
N TYR A 107 3.71 24.68 -8.59
CA TYR A 107 3.88 26.12 -8.53
C TYR A 107 3.60 26.72 -9.91
N LEU A 108 2.60 27.59 -9.98
CA LEU A 108 2.15 28.27 -11.18
C LEU A 108 2.15 29.79 -10.95
N SER A 109 2.80 30.54 -11.83
CA SER A 109 2.91 32.00 -11.71
C SER A 109 1.79 32.72 -12.45
N LYS A 110 1.22 33.77 -11.86
CA LYS A 110 0.30 34.69 -12.54
C LYS A 110 1.08 35.66 -13.46
N PRO A 111 0.59 35.97 -14.68
CA PRO A 111 -0.57 35.38 -15.35
C PRO A 111 -0.30 33.95 -15.83
N PHE A 112 -1.33 33.12 -15.83
CA PHE A 112 -1.26 31.69 -16.16
C PHE A 112 -2.30 31.30 -17.20
N ASP A 113 -2.12 30.14 -17.83
CA ASP A 113 -3.12 29.51 -18.67
C ASP A 113 -4.06 28.66 -17.81
N PRO A 114 -5.39 28.87 -17.85
CA PRO A 114 -6.35 28.04 -17.13
C PRO A 114 -6.23 26.54 -17.46
N GLU A 115 -5.90 26.19 -18.71
CA GLU A 115 -5.70 24.79 -19.12
C GLU A 115 -4.47 24.17 -18.44
N GLU A 116 -3.42 24.98 -18.21
CA GLU A 116 -2.23 24.54 -17.48
C GLU A 116 -2.56 24.25 -16.01
N LEU A 117 -3.35 25.11 -15.37
CA LEU A 117 -3.80 24.90 -13.99
C LEU A 117 -4.63 23.62 -13.89
N GLU A 118 -5.60 23.42 -14.79
CA GLU A 118 -6.45 22.23 -14.80
C GLU A 118 -5.62 20.95 -14.99
N ALA A 119 -4.66 20.97 -15.92
CA ALA A 119 -3.78 19.83 -16.16
C ALA A 119 -2.95 19.46 -14.91
N ILE A 120 -2.43 20.47 -14.19
CA ILE A 120 -1.71 20.27 -12.92
C ILE A 120 -2.63 19.64 -11.88
N VAL A 121 -3.83 20.17 -11.71
CA VAL A 121 -4.82 19.67 -10.73
C VAL A 121 -5.18 18.22 -11.01
N LYS A 122 -5.56 17.90 -12.27
CA LYS A 122 -5.89 16.53 -12.69
C LYS A 122 -4.73 15.56 -12.41
N ASN A 123 -3.51 15.95 -12.77
CA ASN A 123 -2.35 15.08 -12.57
C ASN A 123 -2.08 14.78 -11.08
N LEU A 124 -2.24 15.77 -10.21
CA LEU A 124 -2.04 15.59 -8.77
C LEU A 124 -3.14 14.71 -8.15
N LEU A 125 -4.40 14.89 -8.56
CA LEU A 125 -5.52 14.06 -8.10
C LEU A 125 -5.37 12.61 -8.56
N GLU A 126 -4.98 12.37 -9.83
CA GLU A 126 -4.72 11.03 -10.34
C GLU A 126 -3.61 10.32 -9.55
N ARG A 127 -2.47 10.99 -9.34
CA ARG A 127 -1.35 10.44 -8.53
C ARG A 127 -1.78 10.10 -7.11
N ARG A 128 -2.61 10.95 -6.51
CA ARG A 128 -3.19 10.72 -5.20
C ARG A 128 -4.05 9.46 -5.22
N SER A 129 -4.99 9.34 -6.16
CA SER A 129 -5.88 8.17 -6.28
C SER A 129 -5.13 6.84 -6.41
N VAL A 130 -4.05 6.81 -7.21
CA VAL A 130 -3.20 5.63 -7.40
C VAL A 130 -2.49 5.26 -6.09
N THR A 131 -1.90 6.24 -5.41
CA THR A 131 -1.20 6.03 -4.12
C THR A 131 -2.16 5.50 -3.04
N PHE A 132 -3.41 6.00 -3.01
CA PHE A 132 -4.43 5.50 -2.10
C PHE A 132 -4.87 4.07 -2.44
N GLN A 133 -5.02 3.72 -3.72
CA GLN A 133 -5.37 2.36 -4.14
C GLN A 133 -4.26 1.35 -3.84
N GLU A 134 -2.99 1.70 -4.06
CA GLU A 134 -1.85 0.84 -3.73
C GLU A 134 -1.75 0.59 -2.22
N ASN A 135 -1.85 1.65 -1.40
CA ASN A 135 -1.81 1.53 0.06
C ASN A 135 -2.99 0.72 0.59
N SER A 136 -4.19 0.90 0.02
CA SER A 136 -5.38 0.13 0.39
C SER A 136 -5.19 -1.36 0.03
N SER A 137 -4.66 -1.64 -1.16
CA SER A 137 -4.38 -3.01 -1.62
C SER A 137 -3.34 -3.70 -0.74
N ASN A 138 -2.25 -3.00 -0.40
CA ASN A 138 -1.23 -3.51 0.51
C ASN A 138 -1.80 -3.78 1.91
N THR A 139 -2.60 -2.86 2.45
CA THR A 139 -3.28 -3.05 3.74
C THR A 139 -4.23 -4.25 3.70
N GLN A 140 -4.94 -4.45 2.59
CA GLN A 140 -5.84 -5.60 2.39
C GLN A 140 -5.06 -6.92 2.36
N LEU A 141 -3.95 -6.96 1.62
CA LEU A 141 -3.02 -8.09 1.53
C LEU A 141 -2.42 -8.44 2.90
N GLU A 142 -2.02 -7.44 3.68
CA GLU A 142 -1.51 -7.62 5.04
C GLU A 142 -2.57 -8.20 5.98
N LYS A 143 -3.80 -7.67 5.95
CA LYS A 143 -4.92 -8.21 6.73
C LYS A 143 -5.22 -9.67 6.36
N MET A 144 -5.29 -9.99 5.07
CA MET A 144 -5.49 -11.36 4.60
C MET A 144 -4.37 -12.30 5.05
N ALA A 145 -3.11 -11.85 4.99
CA ALA A 145 -1.97 -12.64 5.46
C ALA A 145 -2.03 -12.91 6.98
N GLN A 146 -2.45 -11.92 7.76
CA GLN A 146 -2.64 -12.04 9.20
C GLN A 146 -3.78 -13.01 9.56
N GLU A 147 -4.92 -12.92 8.87
CA GLU A 147 -6.03 -13.88 9.03
C GLU A 147 -5.59 -15.32 8.70
N ILE A 148 -4.85 -15.54 7.61
CA ILE A 148 -4.30 -16.86 7.26
C ILE A 148 -3.39 -17.39 8.38
N LYS A 149 -2.55 -16.53 8.98
CA LYS A 149 -1.65 -16.89 10.08
C LYS A 149 -2.44 -17.26 11.35
N GLU A 150 -3.50 -16.53 11.67
CA GLU A 150 -4.38 -16.83 12.79
C GLU A 150 -5.14 -18.14 12.59
N ILE A 151 -5.71 -18.35 11.40
CA ILE A 151 -6.35 -19.62 11.02
C ILE A 151 -5.37 -20.79 11.17
N ARG A 152 -4.12 -20.64 10.68
CA ARG A 152 -3.07 -21.66 10.86
C ARG A 152 -2.72 -21.91 12.33
N THR A 153 -2.80 -20.89 13.18
CA THR A 153 -2.53 -21.03 14.62
C THR A 153 -3.68 -21.74 15.34
N ILE A 154 -4.93 -21.41 15.02
CA ILE A 154 -6.13 -22.05 15.55
C ILE A 154 -6.21 -23.52 15.08
N LEU A 155 -6.00 -23.74 13.78
CA LEU A 155 -5.87 -25.09 13.22
C LEU A 155 -4.66 -25.82 13.81
N GLY A 156 -3.54 -25.14 14.09
CA GLY A 156 -2.38 -25.74 14.77
C GLY A 156 -2.66 -26.10 16.24
N GLN A 157 -3.62 -25.46 16.89
CA GLN A 157 -4.08 -25.83 18.24
C GLN A 157 -5.13 -26.96 18.22
N GLN A 158 -6.00 -27.04 17.20
CA GLN A 158 -6.95 -28.16 17.03
C GLN A 158 -6.32 -29.40 16.39
N TYR A 159 -5.28 -29.21 15.59
CA TYR A 159 -4.37 -30.23 15.13
C TYR A 159 -3.05 -30.04 15.88
N SER A 160 -3.08 -30.38 17.17
CA SER A 160 -2.09 -31.35 17.59
C SER A 160 -2.18 -32.45 16.54
N LEU A 161 -1.25 -32.51 15.58
CA LEU A 161 -1.01 -33.73 14.86
C LEU A 161 -0.65 -34.71 15.96
N VAL A 162 -1.68 -35.36 16.52
CA VAL A 162 -1.53 -36.70 17.03
C VAL A 162 -1.04 -37.40 15.78
N GLN A 163 0.29 -37.48 15.64
CA GLN A 163 0.87 -38.66 15.06
C GLN A 163 0.27 -39.76 15.91
N THR A 164 -0.89 -40.28 15.51
CA THR A 164 -1.26 -41.61 15.96
C THR A 164 -0.05 -42.41 15.51
N PRO A 165 0.74 -42.98 16.44
CA PRO A 165 1.79 -43.88 16.02
C PRO A 165 1.12 -44.85 15.05
N SER A 166 1.76 -45.09 13.90
CA SER A 166 1.25 -46.06 12.92
C SER A 166 0.66 -47.24 13.69
N PRO A 167 -0.58 -47.69 13.41
CA PRO A 167 -1.25 -48.73 14.19
C PRO A 167 -0.46 -50.05 14.26
N ILE A 168 0.64 -50.13 13.50
CA ILE A 168 1.53 -51.25 13.37
C ILE A 168 2.86 -50.86 14.02
N LYS A 169 3.05 -51.26 15.28
CA LYS A 169 4.40 -51.51 15.78
C LYS A 169 4.91 -52.74 15.04
N ILE A 170 5.67 -52.53 13.97
CA ILE A 170 6.36 -53.63 13.30
C ILE A 170 7.55 -54.00 14.19
N GLU A 171 7.35 -54.99 15.07
CA GLU A 171 8.45 -55.56 15.86
C GLU A 171 9.27 -56.48 14.94
N LEU A 172 10.27 -55.90 14.27
CA LEU A 172 11.23 -56.67 13.50
C LEU A 172 12.23 -57.35 14.44
N THR A 173 12.54 -58.61 14.16
CA THR A 173 13.71 -59.23 14.78
C THR A 173 14.98 -58.50 14.34
N PRO A 174 16.08 -58.54 15.12
CA PRO A 174 17.34 -57.91 14.73
C PRO A 174 17.81 -58.30 13.32
N ARG A 175 17.49 -59.53 12.89
CA ARG A 175 17.81 -60.04 11.54
C ARG A 175 16.93 -59.45 10.45
N GLU A 176 15.64 -59.28 10.71
CA GLU A 176 14.72 -58.63 9.75
C GLU A 176 15.06 -57.14 9.60
N GLN A 177 15.44 -56.45 10.68
CA GLN A 177 15.91 -55.07 10.62
C GLN A 177 17.18 -54.94 9.77
N SER A 178 18.19 -55.79 9.99
CA SER A 178 19.42 -55.76 9.19
C SER A 178 19.17 -56.04 7.69
N VAL A 179 18.20 -56.89 7.37
CA VAL A 179 17.81 -57.12 5.96
C VAL A 179 17.11 -55.90 5.39
N LEU A 180 16.18 -55.28 6.13
CA LEU A 180 15.46 -54.07 5.70
C LEU A 180 16.43 -52.92 5.40
N ASP A 181 17.39 -52.66 6.29
CA ASP A 181 18.36 -51.58 6.12
C ASP A 181 19.19 -51.75 4.84
N LEU A 182 19.65 -52.99 4.57
CA LEU A 182 20.44 -53.30 3.38
C LEU A 182 19.61 -53.27 2.08
N VAL A 183 18.33 -53.63 2.13
CA VAL A 183 17.42 -53.48 0.98
C VAL A 183 17.14 -51.99 0.73
N ALA A 184 16.97 -51.19 1.78
CA ALA A 184 16.78 -49.74 1.66
C ALA A 184 18.01 -49.03 1.06
N GLU A 185 19.21 -49.55 1.30
CA GLU A 185 20.45 -49.14 0.63
C GLU A 185 20.57 -49.61 -0.84
N GLY A 186 19.61 -50.40 -1.33
CA GLY A 186 19.54 -50.83 -2.73
C GLY A 186 20.36 -52.08 -3.08
N LEU A 187 20.81 -52.86 -2.08
CA LEU A 187 21.56 -54.09 -2.33
C LEU A 187 20.66 -55.20 -2.88
N MET A 188 21.23 -56.06 -3.73
CA MET A 188 20.56 -57.27 -4.20
C MET A 188 20.58 -58.39 -3.15
N ASN A 189 19.60 -59.29 -3.18
CA ASN A 189 19.49 -60.43 -2.24
C ASN A 189 20.78 -61.27 -2.13
N LYS A 190 21.51 -61.43 -3.23
CA LYS A 190 22.79 -62.16 -3.27
C LYS A 190 23.91 -61.45 -2.48
N GLU A 191 23.89 -60.12 -2.46
CA GLU A 191 24.88 -59.27 -1.78
C GLU A 191 24.58 -59.19 -0.28
N ILE A 192 23.30 -59.08 0.06
CA ILE A 192 22.80 -59.15 1.45
C ILE A 192 23.15 -60.49 2.07
N ALA A 193 22.95 -61.59 1.33
CA ALA A 193 23.30 -62.94 1.79
C ALA A 193 24.78 -63.08 2.13
N ARG A 194 25.66 -62.48 1.32
CA ARG A 194 27.10 -62.46 1.56
C ARG A 194 27.49 -61.61 2.77
N ARG A 195 26.85 -60.45 2.97
CA ARG A 195 27.11 -59.54 4.10
C ARG A 195 26.62 -60.08 5.45
N LEU A 196 25.47 -60.76 5.46
CA LEU A 196 24.86 -61.30 6.68
C LEU A 196 25.27 -62.76 6.97
N GLU A 197 26.20 -63.31 6.18
CA GLU A 197 26.69 -64.69 6.25
C GLU A 197 25.55 -65.73 6.27
N THR A 198 24.60 -65.57 5.35
CA THR A 198 23.40 -66.41 5.26
C THR A 198 23.12 -66.83 3.82
N SER A 199 22.15 -67.73 3.61
CA SER A 199 21.75 -68.14 2.27
C SER A 199 20.84 -67.11 1.61
N VAL A 200 20.88 -67.02 0.28
CA VAL A 200 19.97 -66.14 -0.51
C VAL A 200 18.50 -66.48 -0.21
N ARG A 201 18.18 -67.76 -0.06
CA ARG A 201 16.84 -68.26 0.30
C ARG A 201 16.36 -67.72 1.66
N ASN A 202 17.25 -67.57 2.63
CA ASN A 202 16.90 -66.98 3.93
C ASN A 202 16.66 -65.48 3.81
N VAL A 203 17.44 -64.76 2.99
CA VAL A 203 17.21 -63.33 2.72
C VAL A 203 15.85 -63.12 2.05
N GLU A 204 15.52 -63.89 1.01
CA GLU A 204 14.22 -63.84 0.34
C GLU A 204 13.06 -64.08 1.31
N LYS A 205 13.23 -65.01 2.27
CA LYS A 205 12.24 -65.27 3.32
C LYS A 205 12.03 -64.06 4.24
N TYR A 206 13.09 -63.32 4.57
CA TYR A 206 12.96 -62.08 5.36
C TYR A 206 12.36 -60.94 4.54
N VAL A 207 12.80 -60.75 3.29
CA VAL A 207 12.24 -59.72 2.38
C VAL A 207 10.74 -59.95 2.13
N SER A 208 10.33 -61.20 1.92
CA SER A 208 8.91 -61.56 1.74
C SER A 208 8.06 -61.35 2.99
N ARG A 209 8.67 -61.23 4.18
CA ARG A 209 7.97 -60.90 5.43
C ARG A 209 7.90 -59.39 5.70
N LEU A 210 8.74 -58.61 5.02
CA LEU A 210 8.81 -57.15 5.14
C LEU A 210 7.85 -56.43 4.17
N LEU A 211 7.44 -57.11 3.10
CA LEU A 211 6.43 -56.68 2.12
C LEU A 211 5.02 -57.12 2.54
#